data_AF-A0A662IWB6-F1
#
_entry.id   AF-A0A662IWB6-F1
#
_cell.length_a   1.000
_cell.length_b   1.000
_cell.length_c   1.000
_cell.angle_alpha   90.00
_cell.angle_beta   90.00
_cell.angle_gamma   90.00
#
_symmetry.space_group_name_H-M   'P 1'
#
loop_
_entity.id
_entity.type
_entity.pdbx_description
1 polymer ?
#
loop_
_entity_poly.entity_id
_entity_poly.type
_entity_poly.pdbx_seq_one_letter_code
_entity_poly.pdbx_strand_id
1 'polypeptide(L)'
;MASLGSVELVAGVDVKKGGKVTIAELFTAEERKKTFSAEADAPTGAKLRISVAKLEPFETIADLGSKKGEAASLWRLLKIWDLDKQLAAADDVKKGERLKVSVEIL
;
A
#
# COMPACT_ATOMS: atom_id res chain seq x y z
N MET A 1 12.34 -9.03 -8.59
CA MET A 1 11.71 -7.83 -8.00
C MET A 1 12.44 -7.52 -6.71
N ALA A 2 12.76 -6.26 -6.46
CA ALA A 2 13.41 -5.84 -5.21
C ALA A 2 12.33 -5.40 -4.21
N SER A 3 12.42 -5.86 -2.96
CA SER A 3 11.58 -5.32 -1.88
C SER A 3 11.97 -3.87 -1.64
N LEU A 4 11.02 -2.95 -1.71
CA LEU A 4 11.20 -1.59 -1.19
C LEU A 4 10.96 -1.58 0.31
N GLY A 5 10.05 -2.41 0.81
CA GLY A 5 9.80 -2.61 2.24
C GLY A 5 8.36 -3.01 2.52
N SER A 6 8.00 -3.05 3.81
CA SER A 6 6.64 -3.35 4.24
C SER A 6 6.24 -2.60 5.51
N VAL A 7 4.94 -2.40 5.68
CA VAL A 7 4.34 -1.71 6.82
C VAL A 7 3.03 -2.40 7.23
N GLU A 8 2.75 -2.49 8.53
CA GLU A 8 1.47 -2.97 9.03
C GLU A 8 0.50 -1.80 9.22
N LEU A 9 -0.65 -1.88 8.55
CA LEU A 9 -1.70 -0.87 8.61
C LEU A 9 -2.99 -1.46 9.18
N VAL A 10 -3.77 -0.64 9.88
CA VAL A 10 -5.05 -1.03 10.49
C VAL A 10 -6.20 -0.72 9.54
N ALA A 11 -7.00 -1.74 9.22
CA ALA A 11 -8.21 -1.59 8.40
C ALA A 11 -9.27 -0.73 9.13
N GLY A 12 -9.79 0.29 8.46
CA GLY A 12 -10.82 1.21 8.97
C GLY A 12 -12.25 0.73 8.73
N VAL A 13 -12.44 -0.27 7.87
CA VAL A 13 -13.74 -0.80 7.44
C VAL A 13 -13.71 -2.32 7.31
N ASP A 14 -14.88 -2.94 7.37
CA ASP A 14 -15.09 -4.36 7.07
C ASP A 14 -15.30 -4.56 5.56
N VAL A 15 -14.66 -5.57 5.00
CA VAL A 15 -14.79 -5.94 3.58
C VAL A 15 -14.96 -7.44 3.49
N LYS A 16 -16.05 -7.88 2.84
CA LYS A 16 -16.26 -9.31 2.58
C LYS A 16 -15.39 -9.77 1.42
N LYS A 17 -15.02 -11.05 1.40
CA LYS A 17 -14.37 -11.69 0.26
C LYS A 17 -15.13 -11.44 -1.04
N GLY A 18 -14.41 -11.03 -2.08
CA GLY A 18 -14.95 -10.60 -3.38
C GLY A 18 -15.56 -9.20 -3.39
N GLY A 19 -15.72 -8.57 -2.22
CA GLY A 19 -16.10 -7.17 -2.09
C GLY A 19 -15.02 -6.25 -2.62
N LYS A 20 -15.42 -5.05 -3.06
CA LYS A 20 -14.51 -4.02 -3.55
C LYS A 20 -14.28 -2.98 -2.49
N VAL A 21 -13.05 -2.52 -2.38
CA VAL A 21 -12.64 -1.42 -1.50
C VAL A 21 -11.49 -0.67 -2.13
N THR A 22 -11.34 0.61 -1.80
CA THR A 22 -10.18 1.41 -2.19
C THR A 22 -9.15 1.48 -1.06
N ILE A 23 -7.90 1.82 -1.37
CA ILE A 23 -6.88 2.11 -0.33
C ILE A 23 -7.31 3.30 0.53
N ALA A 24 -8.00 4.27 -0.08
CA ALA A 24 -8.51 5.46 0.59
C ALA A 24 -9.57 5.13 1.67
N GLU A 25 -10.45 4.18 1.38
CA GLU A 25 -11.50 3.69 2.29
C GLU A 25 -10.94 2.70 3.32
N LEU A 26 -10.04 1.81 2.89
CA LEU A 26 -9.54 0.73 3.73
C LEU A 26 -8.63 1.23 4.85
N PHE A 27 -7.74 2.18 4.57
CA PHE A 27 -6.79 2.70 5.55
C PHE A 27 -7.04 4.18 5.77
N THR A 28 -7.08 4.66 7.01
CA THR A 28 -7.25 6.10 7.29
C THR A 28 -6.04 6.91 6.78
N ALA A 29 -6.20 8.24 6.70
CA ALA A 29 -5.09 9.11 6.32
C ALA A 29 -3.88 8.99 7.28
N GLU A 30 -4.12 8.72 8.56
CA GLU A 30 -3.05 8.51 9.55
C GLU A 30 -2.32 7.19 9.31
N GLU A 31 -3.05 6.11 9.04
CA GLU A 31 -2.46 4.81 8.70
C GLU A 31 -1.60 4.93 7.43
N ARG A 32 -2.10 5.58 6.37
CA ARG A 32 -1.34 5.76 5.11
C ARG A 32 -0.06 6.56 5.28
N LYS A 33 0.05 7.38 6.33
CA LYS A 33 1.24 8.16 6.66
C LYS A 33 2.27 7.40 7.48
N LYS A 34 1.93 6.22 8.03
CA LYS A 34 2.90 5.37 8.73
C LYS A 34 4.05 5.04 7.80
N THR A 35 5.26 5.12 8.35
CA THR A 35 6.49 4.99 7.60
C THR A 35 7.13 3.63 7.82
N PHE A 36 7.91 3.21 6.83
CA PHE A 36 8.85 2.10 6.90
C PHE A 36 10.20 2.56 6.33
N SER A 37 11.28 1.86 6.68
CA SER A 37 12.59 2.15 6.11
C SER A 37 12.71 1.50 4.75
N ALA A 38 13.05 2.29 3.71
CA ALA A 38 13.23 1.78 2.37
C ALA A 38 14.46 0.85 2.31
N GLU A 39 14.27 -0.37 1.81
CA GLU A 39 15.33 -1.39 1.70
C GLU A 39 16.15 -1.26 0.40
N ALA A 40 15.61 -0.53 -0.57
CA ALA A 40 16.16 -0.29 -1.89
C ALA A 40 15.85 1.13 -2.39
N ASP A 41 16.56 1.57 -3.42
CA ASP A 41 16.26 2.83 -4.11
C ASP A 41 15.07 2.64 -5.05
N ALA A 42 14.05 3.48 -4.92
CA ALA A 42 12.93 3.58 -5.83
C ALA A 42 12.81 5.04 -6.31
N PRO A 43 13.37 5.41 -7.48
CA PRO A 43 13.26 6.78 -7.97
C PRO A 43 11.80 7.16 -8.25
N THR A 44 11.49 8.46 -8.26
CA THR A 44 10.21 8.95 -8.79
C THR A 44 10.01 8.42 -10.19
N GLY A 45 8.81 7.91 -10.48
CA GLY A 45 8.53 7.26 -11.76
C GLY A 45 8.81 5.75 -11.79
N ALA A 46 9.42 5.18 -10.74
CA ALA A 46 9.61 3.72 -10.65
C ALA A 46 8.26 2.99 -10.62
N LYS A 47 8.18 1.87 -11.33
CA LYS A 47 7.02 0.99 -11.26
C LYS A 47 7.05 0.22 -9.94
N LEU A 48 5.96 0.28 -9.21
CA LEU A 48 5.79 -0.39 -7.93
C LEU A 48 4.63 -1.36 -8.00
N ARG A 49 4.80 -2.51 -7.36
CA ARG A 49 3.71 -3.42 -7.03
C ARG A 49 3.39 -3.29 -5.55
N ILE A 50 2.13 -3.02 -5.25
CA ILE A 50 1.61 -2.87 -3.89
C ILE A 50 0.77 -4.09 -3.59
N SER A 51 1.16 -4.82 -2.55
CA SER A 51 0.48 -6.03 -2.10
C SER A 51 -0.06 -5.79 -0.69
N VAL A 52 -1.37 -5.63 -0.56
CA VAL A 52 -2.05 -5.57 0.74
C VAL A 52 -2.54 -6.97 1.07
N ALA A 53 -2.23 -7.47 2.27
CA ALA A 53 -2.72 -8.77 2.73
C ALA A 53 -4.25 -8.84 2.57
N LYS A 54 -4.74 -9.95 2.00
CA LYS A 54 -6.16 -10.22 1.71
C LYS A 54 -6.81 -9.35 0.63
N LEU A 55 -6.05 -8.55 -0.12
CA LEU A 55 -6.53 -7.90 -1.34
C LEU A 55 -5.74 -8.37 -2.55
N GLU A 56 -6.29 -8.14 -3.74
CA GLU A 56 -5.52 -8.26 -4.96
C GLU A 56 -4.39 -7.19 -4.99
N PRO A 57 -3.19 -7.57 -5.46
CA PRO A 57 -2.11 -6.62 -5.64
C PRO A 57 -2.41 -5.70 -6.82
N PHE A 58 -1.87 -4.49 -6.78
CA PHE A 58 -1.99 -3.56 -7.89
C PHE A 58 -0.66 -2.89 -8.19
N GLU A 59 -0.55 -2.38 -9.42
CA GLU A 59 0.63 -1.65 -9.88
C GLU A 59 0.37 -0.15 -9.89
N THR A 60 1.42 0.60 -9.58
CA THR A 60 1.44 2.05 -9.53
C THR A 60 2.82 2.56 -9.97
N ILE A 61 2.95 3.87 -10.07
CA ILE A 61 4.19 4.57 -10.34
C ILE A 61 4.49 5.41 -9.11
N ALA A 62 5.70 5.28 -8.56
CA ALA A 62 6.15 6.06 -7.42
C ALA A 62 5.96 7.56 -7.68
N ASP A 63 5.12 8.20 -6.87
CA ASP A 63 4.89 9.64 -6.94
C ASP A 63 6.12 10.38 -6.42
N LEU A 64 6.42 10.16 -5.14
CA LEU A 64 7.67 10.55 -4.54
C LEU A 64 8.58 9.33 -4.38
N GLY A 65 9.75 9.35 -5.01
CA GLY A 65 10.75 8.32 -4.83
C GLY A 65 11.32 8.28 -3.40
N SER A 66 12.07 7.23 -3.12
CA SER A 66 12.81 7.02 -1.87
C SER A 66 14.17 6.42 -2.14
N LYS A 67 15.17 6.82 -1.37
CA LYS A 67 16.47 6.14 -1.34
C LYS A 67 16.51 5.09 -0.25
N LYS A 68 17.39 4.09 -0.41
CA LYS A 68 17.67 3.09 0.62
C LYS A 68 18.01 3.76 1.96
N GLY A 69 17.32 3.35 3.01
CA GLY A 69 17.43 3.88 4.37
C GLY A 69 16.56 5.09 4.67
N GLU A 70 15.88 5.69 3.66
CA GLU A 70 14.93 6.78 3.90
C GLU A 70 13.58 6.26 4.37
N ALA A 71 12.84 7.12 5.09
CA ALA A 71 11.47 6.83 5.49
C ALA A 71 10.53 6.94 4.27
N ALA A 72 9.89 5.83 3.93
CA ALA A 72 8.87 5.73 2.89
C ALA A 72 7.49 5.47 3.52
N SER A 73 6.41 5.85 2.83
CA SER A 73 5.03 5.57 3.26
C SER A 73 4.10 5.48 2.05
N LEU A 74 2.93 4.84 2.20
CA LEU A 74 1.95 4.78 1.12
C LEU A 74 1.49 6.18 0.68
N TRP A 75 1.33 7.11 1.63
CA TRP A 75 0.98 8.49 1.33
C TRP A 75 1.99 9.22 0.42
N ARG A 76 3.28 8.86 0.51
CA ARG A 76 4.34 9.47 -0.31
C ARG A 76 4.56 8.72 -1.62
N LEU A 77 4.43 7.40 -1.59
CA LEU A 77 4.72 6.54 -2.74
C LEU A 77 3.57 6.49 -3.75
N LEU A 78 2.32 6.46 -3.28
CA LEU A 78 1.15 6.34 -4.14
C LEU A 78 0.73 7.69 -4.69
N LYS A 79 0.35 7.71 -5.96
CA LYS A 79 -0.35 8.87 -6.52
C LYS A 79 -1.74 8.99 -5.92
N ILE A 80 -2.23 10.22 -5.80
CA ILE A 80 -3.55 10.48 -5.18
C ILE A 80 -4.67 9.65 -5.83
N TRP A 81 -4.67 9.53 -7.16
CA TRP A 81 -5.67 8.76 -7.90
C TRP A 81 -5.54 7.24 -7.75
N ASP A 82 -4.37 6.74 -7.34
CA ASP A 82 -4.19 5.32 -7.05
C ASP A 82 -4.80 4.94 -5.70
N LEU A 83 -5.07 5.91 -4.83
CA LEU A 83 -5.79 5.67 -3.58
C LEU A 83 -7.26 5.29 -3.81
N ASP A 84 -7.85 5.76 -4.91
CA ASP A 84 -9.25 5.54 -5.29
C ASP A 84 -9.43 4.34 -6.23
N LYS A 85 -8.36 3.59 -6.52
CA LYS A 85 -8.46 2.34 -7.27
C LYS A 85 -9.27 1.31 -6.49
N GLN A 86 -10.29 0.74 -7.15
CA GLN A 86 -11.06 -0.36 -6.58
C GLN A 86 -10.24 -1.65 -6.63
N LEU A 87 -10.10 -2.29 -5.47
CA LEU A 87 -9.42 -3.56 -5.28
C LEU A 87 -10.43 -4.58 -4.73
N ALA A 88 -10.44 -5.77 -5.29
CA ALA A 88 -11.19 -6.91 -4.77
C ALA A 88 -10.47 -7.50 -3.55
N ALA A 89 -11.24 -7.75 -2.50
CA ALA A 89 -10.78 -8.50 -1.34
C ALA A 89 -10.67 -10.00 -1.70
N ALA A 90 -9.47 -10.55 -1.62
CA ALA A 90 -9.22 -11.98 -1.80
C ALA A 90 -9.74 -12.83 -0.61
N ASP A 91 -9.88 -12.21 0.56
CA ASP A 91 -10.42 -12.82 1.78
C ASP A 91 -11.21 -11.79 2.61
N ASP A 92 -11.87 -12.20 3.69
CA ASP A 92 -12.62 -11.29 4.56
C ASP A 92 -11.65 -10.42 5.37
N VAL A 93 -11.88 -9.10 5.36
CA VAL A 93 -11.16 -8.11 6.17
C VAL A 93 -12.10 -7.56 7.22
N LYS A 94 -11.66 -7.53 8.48
CA LYS A 94 -12.42 -6.91 9.56
C LYS A 94 -11.88 -5.53 9.91
N LYS A 95 -12.77 -4.63 10.30
CA LYS A 95 -12.36 -3.34 10.88
C LYS A 95 -11.50 -3.58 12.13
N GLY A 96 -10.39 -2.85 12.23
CA GLY A 96 -9.39 -2.99 13.29
C GLY A 96 -8.34 -4.07 13.04
N GLU A 97 -8.48 -4.87 11.98
CA GLU A 97 -7.50 -5.88 11.59
C GLU A 97 -6.20 -5.23 11.09
N ARG A 98 -5.04 -5.81 11.46
CA ARG A 98 -3.74 -5.39 10.94
C ARG A 98 -3.43 -6.13 9.66
N LEU A 99 -3.27 -5.39 8.58
CA LEU A 99 -2.92 -5.90 7.26
C LEU A 99 -1.49 -5.49 6.93
N LYS A 100 -0.66 -6.48 6.56
CA LYS A 100 0.66 -6.21 6.03
C LYS A 100 0.53 -5.65 4.62
N VAL A 101 1.13 -4.49 4.39
CA VAL A 101 1.30 -3.91 3.06
C VAL A 101 2.76 -4.05 2.66
N SER A 102 3.02 -4.68 1.52
CA SER A 102 4.36 -4.86 0.96
C SER A 102 4.48 -4.07 -0.33
N VAL A 103 5.62 -3.42 -0.53
CA VAL A 103 5.93 -2.62 -1.72
C VAL A 103 7.13 -3.23 -2.41
N GLU A 104 6.98 -3.58 -3.68
CA GLU A 104 8.03 -4.18 -4.50
C GLU A 104 8.30 -3.31 -5.72
N ILE A 105 9.56 -3.21 -6.12
CA ILE A 105 10.00 -2.51 -7.34
C ILE A 105 9.98 -3.52 -8.50
N LEU A 106 9.32 -3.13 -9.59
CA LEU A 106 9.17 -3.92 -10.81
C LEU A 106 10.28 -3.64 -11.83
#